data_AF-A0A7J3X812-F1
#
_entry.id   AF-A0A7J3X812-F1
#
_cell.length_a   1.000
_cell.length_b   1.000
_cell.length_c   1.000
_cell.angle_alpha   90.00
_cell.angle_beta   90.00
_cell.angle_gamma   90.00
#
_symmetry.space_group_name_H-M   'P 1'
#
loop_
_entity.id
_entity.type
_entity.pdbx_description
1 polymer ?
#
loop_
_entity_poly.entity_id
_entity_poly.type
_entity_poly.pdbx_seq_one_letter_code
_entity_poly.pdbx_strand_id
1 'polypeptide(L)'
;MLGLFGEAEYAYSVALRLAEHPRFTGSVGEALARELVSGELSSMGYEVRLEGFKVKVFEILEAGLEVLEPQRRLVPCFGVGFSGETGEE
;
A
#
# COMPACT_ATOMS: atom_id res chain seq x y z
N MET A 1 -24.46 -20.34 13.91
CA MET A 1 -24.58 -18.99 13.33
C MET A 1 -23.89 -17.90 14.17
N LEU A 2 -23.48 -18.16 15.43
CA LEU A 2 -22.77 -17.20 16.29
C LEU A 2 -21.27 -16.99 15.96
N GLY A 3 -20.62 -17.93 15.27
CA GLY A 3 -19.19 -17.80 14.89
C GLY A 3 -18.93 -16.87 13.71
N LEU A 4 -19.82 -16.85 12.71
CA LEU A 4 -19.64 -16.07 11.47
C LEU A 4 -19.64 -14.55 11.70
N PHE A 5 -20.40 -14.06 12.67
CA PHE A 5 -20.45 -12.61 12.98
C PHE A 5 -19.15 -12.14 13.65
N GLY A 6 -18.59 -12.91 14.59
CA GLY A 6 -17.31 -12.58 15.22
C GLY A 6 -16.12 -12.65 14.26
N GLU A 7 -16.11 -13.62 13.35
CA GLU A 7 -15.09 -13.73 12.31
C GLU A 7 -15.13 -12.57 11.32
N ALA A 8 -16.33 -12.17 10.88
CA ALA A 8 -16.51 -11.05 9.96
C ALA A 8 -16.13 -9.70 10.62
N GLU A 9 -16.50 -9.49 11.88
CA GLU A 9 -16.13 -8.30 12.65
C GLU A 9 -14.61 -8.21 12.84
N TYR A 10 -13.97 -9.33 13.19
CA TYR A 10 -12.53 -9.40 13.30
C TYR A 10 -11.85 -9.06 11.96
N ALA A 11 -12.25 -9.71 10.87
CA ALA A 11 -11.68 -9.47 9.55
C ALA A 11 -11.84 -8.00 9.11
N TYR A 12 -13.00 -7.41 9.36
CA TYR A 12 -13.25 -5.99 9.09
C TYR A 12 -12.32 -5.08 9.91
N SER A 13 -12.15 -5.36 11.20
CA SER A 13 -11.28 -4.57 12.07
C SER A 13 -9.81 -4.59 11.61
N VAL A 14 -9.31 -5.76 11.20
CA VAL A 14 -7.94 -5.92 10.68
C VAL A 14 -7.79 -5.21 9.33
N ALA A 15 -8.80 -5.30 8.46
CA ALA A 15 -8.80 -4.61 7.18
C ALA A 15 -8.74 -3.08 7.34
N LEU A 16 -9.47 -2.51 8.31
CA LEU A 16 -9.41 -1.09 8.63
C LEU A 16 -8.01 -0.68 9.10
N ARG A 17 -7.42 -1.41 10.05
CA ARG A 17 -6.07 -1.14 10.58
C ARG A 17 -5.01 -1.22 9.49
N LEU A 18 -5.11 -2.22 8.60
CA LEU A 18 -4.21 -2.32 7.45
C LEU A 18 -4.36 -1.11 6.52
N ALA A 19 -5.58 -0.60 6.34
CA ALA A 19 -5.89 0.51 5.42
C ALA A 19 -5.51 1.91 5.94
N GLU A 20 -5.08 2.05 7.21
CA GLU A 20 -4.67 3.33 7.81
C GLU A 20 -3.51 4.00 7.04
N HIS A 21 -2.63 3.18 6.44
CA HIS A 21 -1.50 3.66 5.65
C HIS A 21 -1.40 2.90 4.31
N PRO A 22 -1.03 3.58 3.21
CA PRO A 22 -0.64 2.91 1.98
C PRO A 22 0.51 1.93 2.23
N ARG A 23 0.37 0.70 1.71
CA ARG A 23 1.32 -0.40 1.96
C ARG A 23 2.17 -0.69 0.72
N PHE A 24 2.71 0.37 0.13
CA PHE A 24 3.58 0.21 -1.04
C PHE A 24 4.86 -0.53 -0.64
N THR A 25 5.40 -1.36 -1.53
CA THR A 25 6.55 -2.21 -1.22
C THR A 25 7.78 -1.38 -0.84
N GLY A 26 8.43 -1.73 0.26
CA GLY A 26 9.56 -1.02 0.85
C GLY A 26 9.20 0.26 1.60
N SER A 27 7.92 0.61 1.72
CA SER A 27 7.47 1.79 2.46
C SER A 27 7.32 1.54 3.97
N VAL A 28 7.23 2.63 4.74
CA VAL A 28 6.89 2.57 6.17
C VAL A 28 5.54 1.87 6.40
N GLY A 29 4.56 2.09 5.54
CA GLY A 29 3.24 1.45 5.66
C GLY A 29 3.28 -0.08 5.47
N GLU A 30 4.15 -0.59 4.60
CA GLU A 30 4.39 -2.04 4.50
C GLU A 30 5.03 -2.59 5.77
N ALA A 31 6.01 -1.89 6.35
CA ALA A 31 6.62 -2.30 7.62
C ALA A 31 5.60 -2.34 8.77
N LEU A 32 4.75 -1.32 8.89
CA LEU A 32 3.67 -1.29 9.89
C LEU A 32 2.68 -2.45 9.70
N ALA A 33 2.32 -2.74 8.45
CA ALA A 33 1.45 -3.87 8.13
C ALA A 33 2.08 -5.23 8.47
N ARG A 34 3.39 -5.39 8.27
CA ARG A 34 4.14 -6.58 8.69
C ARG A 34 4.07 -6.78 10.19
N GLU A 35 4.29 -5.72 10.98
CA GLU A 35 4.20 -5.79 12.45
C GLU A 35 2.77 -6.15 12.90
N LEU A 36 1.75 -5.56 12.27
CA LEU A 36 0.35 -5.89 12.53
C LEU A 36 0.08 -7.37 12.28
N VAL A 37 0.37 -7.87 11.07
CA VAL A 37 0.06 -9.26 10.68
C VAL A 37 0.83 -10.27 11.54
N SER A 38 2.12 -10.02 11.78
CA SER A 38 2.93 -10.90 12.64
C SER A 38 2.43 -10.90 14.08
N GLY A 39 2.00 -9.75 14.60
CA GLY A 39 1.36 -9.63 15.91
C GLY A 39 0.06 -10.41 16.02
N GLU A 40 -0.85 -10.28 15.04
CA GLU A 40 -2.12 -11.03 15.02
C GLU A 40 -1.89 -12.55 14.94
N LEU A 41 -0.96 -13.01 14.09
CA LEU A 41 -0.64 -14.44 13.99
C LEU A 41 -0.01 -14.98 15.28
N SER A 42 0.90 -14.20 15.89
CA SER A 42 1.53 -14.60 17.16
C SER A 42 0.52 -14.65 18.30
N SER A 43 -0.45 -13.72 18.35
CA SER A 43 -1.50 -13.69 19.38
C SER A 43 -2.45 -14.90 19.29
N MET A 44 -2.60 -15.47 18.09
CA MET A 44 -3.33 -16.72 17.85
C MET A 44 -2.52 -17.98 18.17
N GLY A 45 -1.26 -17.85 18.57
CA GLY A 45 -0.39 -18.96 18.95
C GLY A 45 0.42 -19.56 17.80
N TYR A 46 0.49 -18.90 16.63
CA TYR A 46 1.35 -19.33 15.54
C TYR A 46 2.81 -18.88 15.77
N GLU A 47 3.76 -19.71 15.36
CA GLU A 47 5.16 -19.29 15.23
C GLU A 47 5.33 -18.50 13.93
N VAL A 48 5.68 -17.22 14.03
CA VAL A 48 5.89 -16.33 12.88
C VAL A 48 7.38 -16.21 12.58
N ARG A 49 7.75 -16.41 11.31
CA ARG A 49 9.11 -16.18 10.81
C ARG A 49 9.06 -15.17 9.69
N LEU A 50 9.92 -14.16 9.76
CA LEU A 50 10.07 -13.16 8.71
C LEU A 50 11.21 -13.57 7.79
N GLU A 51 10.92 -13.67 6.50
CA GLU A 51 11.92 -13.91 5.46
C GLU A 51 12.21 -12.61 4.72
N GLY A 52 13.44 -12.12 4.85
CA GLY A 52 13.88 -10.92 4.16
C GLY A 52 14.25 -11.21 2.71
N PHE A 53 13.82 -10.36 1.79
CA PHE A 53 14.22 -10.40 0.39
C PHE A 53 14.52 -8.99 -0.13
N LYS A 54 15.30 -8.91 -1.20
CA LYS A 54 15.64 -7.64 -1.84
C LYS A 54 14.65 -7.35 -2.96
N VAL A 55 14.20 -6.11 -3.04
CA VAL A 55 13.33 -5.60 -4.09
C VAL A 55 13.90 -4.32 -4.67
N LYS A 56 13.59 -4.06 -5.93
CA LYS A 56 13.75 -2.73 -6.51
C LYS A 56 12.48 -1.94 -6.20
N VAL A 57 12.64 -0.75 -5.64
CA VAL A 57 11.52 0.16 -5.33
C VAL A 57 11.61 1.41 -6.20
N PHE A 58 10.53 2.17 -6.25
CA PHE A 58 10.46 3.48 -6.87
C PHE A 58 9.67 4.43 -5.96
N GLU A 59 9.84 5.72 -6.20
CA GLU A 59 9.05 6.78 -5.58
C GLU A 59 8.54 7.69 -6.70
N ILE A 60 7.26 8.06 -6.64
CA ILE A 60 6.68 9.06 -7.53
C ILE A 60 6.68 10.37 -6.75
N LEU A 61 7.60 11.26 -7.10
CA LEU A 61 7.71 12.58 -6.48
C LEU A 61 6.60 13.51 -6.97
N GLU A 62 6.34 13.47 -8.28
CA GLU A 62 5.31 14.28 -8.94
C GLU A 62 4.74 13.52 -10.14
N ALA A 63 3.46 13.78 -10.46
CA ALA A 63 2.82 13.33 -11.68
C ALA A 63 1.83 14.41 -12.15
N GLY A 64 2.04 14.89 -13.37
CA GLY A 64 1.19 15.90 -14.01
C GLY A 64 0.89 15.52 -15.46
N LEU A 65 -0.32 15.85 -15.91
CA LEU A 65 -0.71 15.72 -17.31
C LEU A 65 -1.60 16.89 -17.68
N GLU A 66 -1.14 17.72 -18.62
CA GLU A 66 -1.89 18.83 -19.19
C GLU A 66 -2.16 18.57 -20.68
N VAL A 67 -3.42 18.68 -21.09
CA VAL A 67 -3.77 18.81 -22.50
C VAL A 67 -3.53 20.26 -22.88
N LEU A 68 -2.65 20.54 -23.84
CA LEU A 68 -2.34 21.92 -24.28
C LEU A 68 -3.35 22.45 -25.31
N GLU A 69 -3.78 21.59 -26.24
CA GLU A 69 -4.71 21.91 -27.32
C GLU A 69 -5.77 20.82 -27.52
N PRO A 70 -6.98 21.15 -28.02
CA PRO A 70 -7.44 22.49 -28.40
C PRO A 70 -7.86 23.37 -27.21
N GLN A 71 -8.00 22.80 -26.01
CA GLN A 71 -8.36 23.53 -24.80
C GLN A 71 -7.46 23.07 -23.66
N ARG A 72 -6.79 24.04 -23.01
CA ARG A 72 -5.95 23.77 -21.84
C ARG A 72 -6.76 23.17 -20.72
N ARG A 73 -6.38 21.96 -20.26
CA ARG A 73 -6.97 21.32 -19.09
C ARG A 73 -6.01 20.35 -18.43
N LEU A 74 -6.06 20.30 -17.09
CA LEU A 74 -5.40 19.26 -16.32
C LEU A 74 -6.20 17.95 -16.39
N VAL A 75 -5.48 16.84 -16.48
CA VAL A 75 -6.04 15.49 -16.49
C VAL A 75 -5.58 14.77 -15.22
N PRO A 76 -6.51 14.22 -14.41
CA PRO A 76 -6.14 13.34 -13.31
C PRO A 76 -5.29 12.19 -13.82
N CYS A 77 -4.07 12.08 -13.31
CA CYS A 77 -3.12 11.06 -13.71
C CYS A 77 -2.34 10.57 -12.50
N PHE A 78 -1.64 9.46 -12.68
CA PHE A 78 -0.73 8.89 -11.71
C PHE A 78 0.54 8.46 -12.43
N GLY A 79 1.68 8.59 -11.77
CA GLY A 79 2.93 8.06 -12.28
C GLY A 79 2.87 6.53 -12.41
N VAL A 80 3.57 6.00 -13.41
CA VAL A 80 3.74 4.55 -13.57
C VAL A 80 5.12 4.19 -13.02
N GLY A 81 5.17 3.21 -12.11
CA GLY A 81 6.42 2.76 -11.53
C GLY A 81 7.44 2.37 -12.59
N PHE A 82 8.69 2.81 -12.40
CA PHE A 82 9.82 2.54 -13.31
C PHE A 82 9.68 3.11 -14.74
N SER A 83 8.81 4.10 -14.97
CA SER A 83 8.66 4.74 -16.29
C SER A 83 9.80 5.69 -16.68
N GLY A 84 10.75 5.94 -15.78
CA GLY A 84 11.75 7.00 -15.96
C GLY A 84 11.16 8.40 -15.71
N GLU A 85 12.00 9.42 -15.82
CA GLU A 85 11.65 10.83 -15.64
C GLU A 85 11.52 11.53 -17.01
N THR A 86 10.64 12.53 -17.09
CA THR A 86 10.42 13.32 -18.31
C THR A 86 11.43 14.46 -18.50
N GLY A 87 12.32 14.68 -17.54
CA GLY A 87 13.27 15.79 -17.49
C GLY A 87 12.80 16.93 -16.57
N GLU A 88 13.67 17.93 -16.36
CA GLU A 88 13.31 19.18 -15.68
C GLU A 88 12.46 20.06 -16.61
N GLU A 89 11.43 20.71 -16.06
CA GLU A 89 10.74 21.84 -16.70
C GLU A 89 11.57 23.13 -16.63
#